data_AF-A0A5K1DEY7-F1
#
_entry.id   AF-A0A5K1DEY7-F1
#
_cell.length_a   1.000
_cell.length_b   1.000
_cell.length_c   1.000
_cell.angle_alpha   90.00
_cell.angle_beta   90.00
_cell.angle_gamma   90.00
#
_symmetry.space_group_name_H-M   'P 1'
#
loop_
_entity.id
_entity.type
_entity.pdbx_description
1 polymer ?
#
loop_
_entity_poly.entity_id
_entity_poly.type
_entity_poly.pdbx_seq_one_letter_code
_entity_poly.pdbx_strand_id
1 'polypeptide(L)' 'RKENKEKKRFLLGESMGGAVALLVHKRQPSFWDGAILVAPMCK' A
#
# COMPACT_ATOMS: atom_id res chain seq x y z
N ARG A 1 6.00 -21.77 0.77
CA ARG A 1 6.93 -20.65 0.42
C ARG A 1 6.84 -19.59 1.51
N LYS A 2 7.89 -19.36 2.31
CA LYS A 2 7.95 -18.28 3.32
C LYS A 2 8.67 -17.07 2.72
N GLU A 3 8.19 -16.56 1.60
CA GLU A 3 8.78 -15.33 1.05
C GLU A 3 8.28 -14.12 1.84
N ASN A 4 9.19 -13.18 2.13
CA ASN A 4 8.90 -11.85 2.67
C ASN A 4 8.46 -11.71 4.15
N LYS A 5 8.67 -12.72 5.02
CA LYS A 5 8.24 -12.62 6.43
C LYS A 5 8.90 -11.51 7.25
N GLU A 6 10.17 -11.23 6.98
CA GLU A 6 10.98 -10.24 7.72
C GLU A 6 11.23 -8.96 6.93
N LYS A 7 10.63 -8.86 5.74
CA LYS A 7 10.77 -7.67 4.89
C LYS A 7 9.58 -6.76 5.08
N LYS A 8 9.85 -5.46 5.00
CA LYS A 8 8.80 -4.45 4.96
C LYS A 8 7.94 -4.60 3.71
N ARG A 9 6.64 -4.41 3.87
CA ARG A 9 5.61 -4.57 2.84
C ARG A 9 5.04 -3.20 2.53
N PHE A 10 5.32 -2.73 1.32
CA PHE A 10 4.83 -1.46 0.83
C PHE A 10 3.87 -1.68 -0.34
N LEU A 11 2.82 -0.87 -0.39
CA LEU A 11 1.92 -0.78 -1.54
C LEU A 11 2.36 0.34 -2.46
N LEU A 12 2.47 0.09 -3.75
CA LEU A 12 2.64 1.14 -4.75
C LEU A 12 1.27 1.42 -5.39
N GLY A 13 0.87 2.69 -5.44
CA GLY A 13 -0.35 3.11 -6.11
C GLY A 13 -0.12 4.34 -6.97
N GLU A 14 -0.55 4.27 -8.24
CA GLU A 14 -0.48 5.38 -9.20
C GLU A 14 -1.90 5.83 -9.57
N SER A 15 -2.15 7.13 -9.69
CA SER A 15 -3.47 7.70 -10.01
C SER A 15 -4.57 7.18 -9.05
N MET A 16 -5.65 6.60 -9.57
CA MET A 16 -6.69 5.93 -8.77
C MET A 16 -6.12 4.79 -7.91
N GLY A 17 -5.07 4.12 -8.38
CA GLY A 17 -4.36 3.08 -7.64
C GLY A 17 -3.78 3.59 -6.31
N GLY A 18 -3.45 4.87 -6.19
CA GLY A 18 -3.05 5.50 -4.93
C GLY A 18 -4.17 5.47 -3.88
N ALA A 19 -5.41 5.77 -4.29
CA ALA A 19 -6.58 5.67 -3.42
C ALA A 19 -6.87 4.21 -3.02
N VAL A 20 -6.72 3.27 -3.95
CA VAL A 20 -6.84 1.83 -3.66
C VAL A 20 -5.77 1.36 -2.68
N ALA A 21 -4.51 1.79 -2.84
CA ALA A 21 -3.42 1.47 -1.92
C ALA A 21 -3.72 1.96 -0.50
N LEU A 22 -4.29 3.17 -0.36
CA LEU A 22 -4.72 3.71 0.93
C LEU A 22 -5.87 2.89 1.54
N LEU A 23 -6.87 2.49 0.74
CA LEU A 23 -7.98 1.66 1.21
C LEU A 23 -7.49 0.30 1.71
N VAL A 24 -6.57 -0.35 0.98
CA VAL A 24 -5.99 -1.64 1.36
C VAL A 24 -5.14 -1.50 2.63
N HIS A 25 -4.30 -0.46 2.72
CA HIS A 25 -3.51 -0.19 3.92
C HIS A 25 -4.40 0.02 5.15
N LYS A 26 -5.48 0.81 5.03
CA LYS A 26 -6.46 1.03 6.11
C LYS A 26 -7.20 -0.23 6.53
N ARG A 27 -7.44 -1.17 5.60
CA ARG A 27 -8.12 -2.44 5.89
C ARG A 27 -7.22 -3.43 6.64
N GLN A 28 -5.91 -3.38 6.44
CA GLN A 28 -4.94 -4.27 7.08
C GLN A 28 -3.68 -3.51 7.56
N PRO A 29 -3.82 -2.62 8.56
CA PRO A 29 -2.74 -1.73 8.99
C PRO A 29 -1.57 -2.47 9.66
N SER A 30 -1.80 -3.67 10.21
CA SER A 30 -0.74 -4.51 10.80
C SER A 30 0.01 -5.35 9.76
N PHE A 31 -0.53 -5.48 8.55
CA PHE A 31 0.08 -6.29 7.49
C PHE A 31 0.97 -5.44 6.58
N TRP A 32 0.61 -4.18 6.35
CA TRP A 32 1.32 -3.26 5.47
C TRP A 32 2.10 -2.23 6.28
N ASP A 33 3.39 -2.09 6.00
CA ASP A 33 4.27 -1.13 6.66
C ASP A 33 4.12 0.30 6.10
N GLY A 34 3.55 0.43 4.89
CA GLY A 34 3.28 1.73 4.29
C GLY A 34 2.81 1.66 2.83
N ALA A 35 2.65 2.83 2.21
CA ALA A 35 2.30 2.98 0.81
C ALA A 35 3.12 4.09 0.13
N ILE A 36 3.46 3.88 -1.14
CA ILE A 36 4.12 4.83 -2.05
C ILE A 36 3.06 5.28 -3.05
N LEU A 37 2.82 6.59 -3.11
CA LEU A 37 1.76 7.18 -3.91
C LEU A 37 2.38 8.02 -5.03
N VAL A 38 2.00 7.76 -6.28
CA VAL A 38 2.45 8.50 -7.45
C VAL A 38 1.26 9.14 -8.14
N ALA A 39 1.27 10.47 -8.28
CA ALA A 39 0.15 11.25 -8.81
C ALA A 39 -1.23 10.80 -8.26
N PRO A 40 -1.38 10.61 -6.93
CA PRO A 40 -2.63 10.09 -6.39
C PRO A 40 -3.77 11.06 -6.73
N MET A 41 -4.93 10.50 -7.07
CA MET A 41 -6.15 11.29 -7.19
C MET A 41 -6.52 11.84 -5.80
N CYS A 42 -6.18 13.11 -5.55
CA CYS A 42 -6.55 13.85 -4.34
C CYS A 42 -7.91 14.51 -4.57
N LYS A 43 -9.00 13.81 -4.26
CA LYS A 43 -10.30 14.46 -4.04
C LYS A 43 -10.88 14.01 -2.71
#